data_AF-A0A3B9GEA2-F1
#
_entry.id   AF-A0A3B9GEA2-F1
#
_cell.length_a   1.000
_cell.length_b   1.000
_cell.length_c   1.000
_cell.angle_alpha   90.00
_cell.angle_beta   90.00
_cell.angle_gamma   90.00
#
_symmetry.space_group_name_H-M   'P 1'
#
loop_
_entity.id
_entity.type
_entity.pdbx_description
1 polymer ?
#
loop_
_entity_poly.entity_id
_entity_poly.type
_entity_poly.pdbx_seq_one_letter_code
_entity_poly.pdbx_strand_id
1 'polypeptide(L)'
;MAYALGRDLNPNVTPALIRNGDLIGFSHRQRIVGGQIRYQVEKSTDLVNWSPAGDLSPDGEAIENQDGTFTVNLLSDIPTSDRDKIYFRLVVNAF
;
A
#
# COMPACT_ATOMS: atom_id res chain seq x y z
N MET A 1 -22.76 -13.22 15.87
CA MET A 1 -21.35 -12.93 15.54
C MET A 1 -21.26 -12.72 14.04
N ALA A 2 -21.29 -11.48 13.58
CA ALA A 2 -21.35 -11.17 12.15
C ALA A 2 -19.92 -11.11 11.60
N TYR A 3 -19.55 -12.12 10.82
CA TYR A 3 -18.31 -12.18 10.06
C TYR A 3 -18.35 -11.13 8.95
N ALA A 4 -17.72 -9.97 9.16
CA ALA A 4 -17.36 -9.07 8.05
C ALA A 4 -16.13 -9.66 7.34
N LEU A 5 -16.34 -10.75 6.58
CA LEU A 5 -15.27 -11.59 6.04
C LEU A 5 -14.65 -11.08 4.72
N GLY A 6 -15.16 -10.03 4.07
CA GLY A 6 -14.81 -9.82 2.64
C GLY A 6 -14.52 -8.41 2.13
N ARG A 7 -14.59 -7.33 2.94
CA ARG A 7 -14.56 -5.97 2.37
C ARG A 7 -13.23 -5.20 2.50
N ASP A 8 -12.34 -5.59 3.42
CA ASP A 8 -11.18 -4.77 3.82
C ASP A 8 -9.80 -5.38 3.50
N LEU A 9 -9.74 -6.34 2.57
CA LEU A 9 -8.51 -6.95 2.07
C LEU A 9 -8.25 -6.60 0.59
N ASN A 10 -8.75 -5.46 0.12
CA ASN A 10 -8.55 -5.06 -1.27
C ASN A 10 -7.04 -4.85 -1.51
N PRO A 11 -6.41 -5.62 -2.42
CA PRO A 11 -4.99 -5.43 -2.74
C PRO A 11 -4.75 -4.06 -3.37
N ASN A 12 -5.77 -3.46 -4.00
CA ASN A 12 -5.68 -2.12 -4.55
C ASN A 12 -5.87 -1.09 -3.44
N VAL A 13 -4.75 -0.62 -2.91
CA VAL A 13 -4.71 0.48 -1.95
C VAL A 13 -4.51 1.79 -2.69
N THR A 14 -5.38 2.77 -2.38
CA THR A 14 -5.22 4.14 -2.86
C THR A 14 -4.04 4.80 -2.14
N PRO A 15 -3.05 5.37 -2.85
CA PRO A 15 -1.93 6.08 -2.24
C PRO A 15 -2.40 7.28 -1.41
N ALA A 16 -1.86 7.41 -0.22
CA ALA A 16 -2.06 8.56 0.67
C ALA A 16 -0.80 9.43 0.71
N LEU A 17 -0.97 10.75 0.84
CA LEU A 17 0.14 11.64 1.18
C LEU A 17 0.33 11.57 2.69
N ILE A 18 1.27 10.74 3.13
CA ILE A 18 1.69 10.76 4.52
C ILE A 18 2.64 11.95 4.66
N ARG A 19 2.34 12.85 5.60
CA ARG A 19 2.97 14.18 5.78
C ARG A 19 4.42 14.11 6.28
N ASN A 20 5.29 13.30 5.68
CA ASN A 20 6.70 13.20 6.00
C ASN A 20 7.58 13.61 4.80
N GLY A 21 7.22 14.72 4.15
CA GLY A 21 8.01 15.33 3.07
C GLY A 21 7.95 14.52 1.78
N ASP A 22 7.48 15.17 0.71
CA ASP A 22 7.66 14.83 -0.71
C ASP A 22 7.58 13.37 -1.20
N LEU A 23 7.18 12.38 -0.40
CA LEU A 23 7.16 10.96 -0.73
C LEU A 23 5.74 10.39 -0.69
N ILE A 24 5.51 9.35 -1.50
CA ILE A 24 4.22 8.68 -1.57
C ILE A 24 4.13 7.60 -0.49
N GLY A 25 3.08 7.69 0.33
CA GLY A 25 2.76 6.70 1.35
C GLY A 25 1.61 5.79 0.96
N PHE A 26 1.64 4.57 1.46
CA PHE A 26 0.58 3.58 1.31
C PHE A 26 0.24 2.99 2.67
N SER A 27 -1.05 2.75 2.92
CA SER A 27 -1.50 2.09 4.14
C SER A 27 -2.33 0.87 3.75
N HIS A 28 -1.87 -0.32 4.13
CA HIS A 28 -2.52 -1.57 3.79
C HIS A 28 -2.96 -2.31 5.05
N ARG A 29 -4.20 -2.78 5.05
CA ARG A 29 -4.77 -3.60 6.13
C ARG A 29 -4.65 -5.07 5.75
N GLN A 30 -3.91 -5.84 6.53
CA GLN A 30 -3.65 -7.27 6.33
C GLN A 30 -4.17 -8.11 7.52
N ARG A 31 -4.57 -9.36 7.27
CA ARG A 31 -4.92 -10.32 8.34
C ARG A 31 -3.77 -11.22 8.76
N ILE A 32 -2.76 -11.37 7.90
CA ILE A 32 -1.62 -12.25 8.14
C ILE A 32 -0.46 -11.39 8.62
N VAL A 33 0.06 -11.68 9.81
CA VAL A 33 1.36 -11.16 10.26
C VAL A 33 2.37 -12.29 10.11
N GLY A 34 3.36 -12.05 9.27
CA GLY A 34 4.48 -12.98 9.10
C GLY A 34 4.80 -13.22 7.63
N GLY A 35 5.80 -12.50 7.12
CA GLY A 35 6.72 -12.88 6.03
C GLY A 35 6.19 -13.27 4.65
N GLN A 36 4.89 -13.51 4.49
CA GLN A 36 4.30 -14.07 3.27
C GLN A 36 3.70 -13.01 2.34
N ILE A 37 3.76 -11.73 2.71
CA ILE A 37 3.21 -10.66 1.88
C ILE A 37 4.37 -9.84 1.30
N ARG A 38 4.39 -9.72 -0.03
CA ARG A 38 5.29 -8.82 -0.75
C ARG A 38 4.50 -7.65 -1.29
N TYR A 39 5.06 -6.47 -1.04
CA TYR A 39 4.54 -5.21 -1.51
C TYR A 39 5.33 -4.72 -2.70
N GLN A 40 4.65 -4.14 -3.68
CA GLN A 40 5.26 -3.49 -4.83
C GLN A 40 4.43 -2.27 -5.22
N VAL A 41 5.08 -1.18 -5.65
CA VAL A 41 4.36 -0.05 -6.27
C VAL A 41 4.43 -0.18 -7.77
N GLU A 42 3.32 0.07 -8.41
CA GLU A 42 3.25 0.28 -9.85
C GLU A 42 2.75 1.68 -10.18
N LYS A 43 3.22 2.18 -11.31
CA LYS A 43 2.86 3.47 -11.86
C LYS A 43 2.34 3.35 -13.27
N SER A 44 1.46 4.26 -13.63
CA SER A 44 0.85 4.35 -14.95
C SER A 44 0.57 5.80 -15.31
N THR A 45 0.68 6.14 -16.58
CA THR A 45 0.26 7.45 -17.12
C THR A 45 -1.09 7.38 -17.83
N ASP A 46 -1.58 6.18 -18.12
CA ASP A 46 -2.78 5.93 -18.93
C ASP A 46 -3.82 5.01 -18.24
N LEU A 47 -3.55 4.59 -17.00
CA LEU A 47 -4.34 3.63 -16.20
C LEU A 47 -4.46 2.22 -16.80
N VAL A 48 -3.82 1.96 -17.94
CA VAL A 48 -3.88 0.69 -18.67
C VAL A 48 -2.55 -0.04 -18.53
N ASN A 49 -1.44 0.64 -18.83
CA ASN A 49 -0.10 0.11 -18.78
C ASN A 49 0.53 0.46 -17.43
N TRP A 50 0.82 -0.57 -16.64
CA TRP A 50 1.41 -0.44 -15.32
C TRP A 50 2.84 -0.94 -15.35
N SER A 51 3.75 -0.19 -14.74
CA SER A 51 5.15 -0.55 -14.61
C SER A 51 5.62 -0.39 -13.17
N PRO A 52 6.62 -1.18 -12.71
CA PRO A 52 7.20 -1.02 -11.38
C PRO A 52 7.70 0.42 -11.16
N ALA A 53 7.33 1.02 -10.04
CA ALA A 53 7.51 2.45 -9.80
C ALA A 53 8.63 2.80 -8.82
N GLY A 54 9.00 1.86 -7.95
CA GLY A 54 10.01 2.06 -6.92
C GLY A 54 9.97 0.95 -5.87
N ASP A 55 10.94 1.00 -4.98
CA ASP A 55 10.99 0.14 -3.80
C ASP A 55 10.04 0.66 -2.71
N LEU A 56 9.73 -0.23 -1.77
CA LEU A 56 8.87 0.05 -0.61
C LEU A 56 9.62 -0.28 0.65
N SER A 57 9.61 0.67 1.58
CA SER A 57 10.15 0.50 2.92
C SER A 57 9.01 0.57 3.94
N PRO A 58 9.02 -0.28 4.99
CA PRO A 58 8.10 -0.14 6.11
C PRO A 58 8.26 1.23 6.78
N ASP A 59 7.15 1.92 7.00
CA ASP A 59 7.08 3.17 7.77
C ASP A 59 6.60 2.87 9.19
N GLY A 60 7.55 2.38 9.99
CA GLY A 60 7.29 1.93 11.36
C GLY A 60 6.76 0.49 11.46
N GLU A 61 6.34 0.12 12.66
CA GLU A 61 5.82 -1.21 12.95
C GLU A 61 4.35 -1.37 12.53
N ALA A 62 3.95 -2.61 12.26
CA ALA A 62 2.56 -2.93 11.95
C ALA A 62 1.68 -2.64 13.18
N ILE A 63 0.57 -1.93 12.96
CA ILE A 63 -0.37 -1.54 14.01
C ILE A 63 -1.48 -2.58 14.08
N GLU A 64 -1.62 -3.27 15.21
CA GLU A 64 -2.74 -4.19 15.44
C GLU A 64 -4.06 -3.41 15.62
N ASN A 65 -5.08 -3.82 14.89
CA ASN A 65 -6.43 -3.26 14.96
C ASN A 65 -7.31 -4.11 15.89
N GLN A 66 -8.36 -3.50 16.46
CA GLN A 66 -9.28 -4.16 17.40
C GLN A 66 -10.02 -5.39 16.83
N ASP A 67 -10.05 -5.54 15.51
CA ASP A 67 -10.69 -6.67 14.81
C ASP A 67 -9.72 -7.82 14.47
N GLY A 68 -8.49 -7.79 15.01
CA GLY A 68 -7.45 -8.81 14.79
C GLY A 68 -6.77 -8.72 13.42
N THR A 69 -6.95 -7.62 12.70
CA THR A 69 -6.15 -7.29 11.51
C THR A 69 -4.99 -6.37 11.89
N PHE A 70 -4.08 -6.14 10.95
CA PHE A 70 -2.91 -5.30 11.14
C PHE A 70 -2.85 -4.26 10.02
N THR A 71 -2.53 -3.03 10.36
CA THR A 71 -2.29 -1.96 9.40
C THR A 71 -0.79 -1.78 9.25
N VAL A 72 -0.29 -1.92 8.02
CA VAL A 72 1.09 -1.60 7.66
C VAL A 72 1.12 -0.29 6.90
N ASN A 73 2.03 0.59 7.29
CA ASN A 73 2.33 1.79 6.53
C ASN A 73 3.63 1.55 5.77
N LEU A 74 3.63 1.96 4.51
CA LEU A 74 4.72 1.75 3.58
C LEU A 74 5.03 3.10 2.93
N LEU A 75 6.31 3.44 2.84
CA LEU A 75 6.79 4.59 2.11
C LEU A 75 7.46 4.12 0.83
N SER A 76 7.15 4.80 -0.26
CA SER A 76 7.87 4.66 -1.51
C SER A 76 8.78 5.87 -1.70
N ASP A 77 9.99 5.62 -2.22
CA ASP A 77 10.97 6.66 -2.55
C ASP A 77 10.55 7.51 -3.77
N ILE A 78 9.32 7.33 -4.26
CA ILE A 78 8.77 8.10 -5.36
C ILE A 78 8.40 9.51 -4.87
N PRO A 79 8.91 10.56 -5.54
CA PRO A 79 8.55 11.93 -5.19
C PRO A 79 7.11 12.24 -5.56
N THR A 80 6.44 13.05 -4.72
CA THR A 80 5.04 13.47 -4.91
C THR A 80 4.86 14.47 -6.04
N SER A 81 5.96 15.06 -6.54
CA SER A 81 5.99 15.99 -7.67
C SER A 81 5.40 15.41 -8.96
N ASP A 82 5.42 14.09 -9.11
CA ASP A 82 5.01 13.41 -10.34
C ASP A 82 3.52 13.00 -10.35
N ARG A 83 2.79 13.28 -9.26
CA ARG A 83 1.43 12.76 -9.04
C ARG A 83 0.35 13.35 -9.96
N ASP A 84 0.56 14.55 -10.50
CA ASP A 84 -0.40 15.16 -11.43
C ASP A 84 -0.36 14.54 -12.84
N LYS A 85 0.65 13.72 -13.11
CA LYS A 85 0.86 13.08 -14.43
C LYS A 85 0.92 11.56 -14.35
N ILE A 86 1.09 11.01 -13.14
CA ILE A 86 1.35 9.61 -12.90
C ILE A 86 0.39 9.10 -11.82
N TYR A 87 -0.33 8.04 -12.15
CA TYR A 87 -1.13 7.26 -11.23
C TYR A 87 -0.27 6.21 -10.55
N PHE A 88 -0.51 5.97 -9.27
CA PHE A 88 0.21 4.97 -8.49
C PHE A 88 -0.78 3.99 -7.85
N ARG A 89 -0.38 2.73 -7.76
CA ARG A 89 -1.10 1.70 -6.99
C ARG A 89 -0.13 0.84 -6.20
N LEU A 90 -0.58 0.38 -5.04
CA LEU A 90 0.07 -0.69 -4.32
C LEU A 90 -0.41 -2.02 -4.88
N VAL A 91 0.52 -2.92 -5.16
CA VAL A 91 0.27 -4.33 -5.47
C VAL A 91 0.71 -5.16 -4.27
N VAL A 92 -0.20 -5.97 -3.77
CA VAL A 92 0.00 -6.84 -2.62
C VAL A 92 -0.08 -8.28 -3.09
N ASN A 93 1.03 -9.01 -2.97
CA ASN A 93 1.11 -10.42 -3.35
C ASN A 93 1.33 -11.28 -2.10
N ALA A 94 0.46 -12.25 -1.86
CA ALA A 94 0.64 -13.27 -0.83
C ALA A 94 1.31 -14.51 -1.43
N PHE A 95 2.28 -15.09 -0.71
CA PHE A 95 3.00 -16.32 -1.05
C PHE A 95 2.66 -17.47 -0.10
#